data_AF-A0AA38RTN2-F1
#
_entry.id   AF-A0AA38RTN2-F1
#
_cell.length_a   1.000
_cell.length_b   1.000
_cell.length_c   1.000
_cell.angle_alpha   90.00
_cell.angle_beta   90.00
_cell.angle_gamma   90.00
#
_symmetry.space_group_name_H-M   'P 1'
#
loop_
_entity.id
_entity.type
_entity.pdbx_description
1 polymer ?
#
loop_
_entity_poly.entity_id
_entity_poly.type
_entity_poly.pdbx_seq_one_letter_code
_entity_poly.pdbx_strand_id
1 'polypeptide(L)'
;MKGIINIALAASLVAGAAAQPHAAHQHRHRHVRKHEHGSPVEKRSPDVAVVYATPVVTVYEIDGSVVDAESAEAGIKDGLYSVVGETTPTFTPPAPSSTSTTISSSSTLAAQFFEIKSSSTSTSTTSTSTTPTPTPTTSSTTSAAAASSTSSSSSSSSGQGLDAEFPSGTIKCSAGVPTDYGAIELSWLGLDGWASIQVTGSYTPGVAISSIEQPTSGGCVEGSFCSYACPNGYDKSQWPETSQGATGQSIGGLYCNEDGYLELTRTDKKQLCQKGAGGVYVKNKLSKQVVTCKTNYAGDEKMSIPFIADANGGSTELTNPIASESYIWQGSYTTAQYYLNNQGVDVEDACVWTSSNYPTSAGNWAPLNLGVGQDISGTTWLSIFNNSPTSSAELDFDVEITGDVTSTCAYKNGAYEGGSSTGCTTSLKEGGTAYYVFS
;
A
#
# COMPACT_ATOMS: atom_id res chain seq x y z
N MET A 1 -29.93 -20.62 47.75
CA MET A 1 -29.51 -19.23 47.50
C MET A 1 -30.21 -18.75 46.25
N LYS A 2 -30.81 -17.56 46.30
CA LYS A 2 -31.57 -16.94 45.21
C LYS A 2 -30.63 -16.70 44.02
N GLY A 3 -30.77 -17.48 42.95
CA GLY A 3 -30.24 -17.11 41.64
C GLY A 3 -31.29 -16.27 40.94
N ILE A 4 -31.06 -14.96 40.88
CA ILE A 4 -31.87 -14.04 40.08
C ILE A 4 -31.56 -14.38 38.61
N ILE A 5 -32.43 -15.18 37.99
CA ILE A 5 -32.43 -15.37 36.54
C ILE A 5 -33.25 -14.21 35.98
N ASN A 6 -32.58 -13.17 35.54
CA ASN A 6 -33.17 -12.12 34.72
C ASN A 6 -32.09 -11.75 33.71
N ILE A 7 -32.35 -12.02 32.44
CA ILE A 7 -31.91 -11.26 31.26
C ILE A 7 -32.36 -12.08 30.04
N ALA A 8 -33.27 -11.50 29.26
CA ALA A 8 -33.75 -12.06 28.01
C ALA A 8 -32.85 -11.57 26.88
N LEU A 9 -32.41 -12.49 26.03
CA LEU A 9 -31.52 -12.19 24.91
C LEU A 9 -32.29 -12.39 23.59
N ALA A 10 -32.39 -11.34 22.78
CA ALA A 10 -32.99 -11.37 21.46
C ALA A 10 -31.87 -11.24 20.40
N ALA A 11 -31.86 -12.15 19.42
CA ALA A 11 -30.94 -12.06 18.29
C ALA A 11 -31.68 -11.40 17.10
N SER A 12 -31.27 -10.20 16.73
CA SER A 12 -31.80 -9.44 15.60
C SER A 12 -30.82 -9.49 14.41
N LEU A 13 -31.32 -9.63 13.18
CA LEU A 13 -30.50 -9.76 11.95
C LEU A 13 -30.74 -8.60 10.95
N VAL A 14 -29.70 -7.78 10.80
CA VAL A 14 -29.25 -6.76 9.80
C VAL A 14 -30.23 -6.08 8.81
N ALA A 15 -30.10 -4.75 8.72
CA ALA A 15 -30.67 -3.88 7.69
C ALA A 15 -30.11 -4.14 6.28
N GLY A 16 -30.99 -4.46 5.33
CA GLY A 16 -30.66 -4.44 3.91
C GLY A 16 -30.63 -2.99 3.38
N ALA A 17 -29.48 -2.53 2.90
CA ALA A 17 -29.39 -1.27 2.17
C ALA A 17 -30.03 -1.43 0.77
N ALA A 18 -31.29 -1.03 0.63
CA ALA A 18 -31.92 -0.86 -0.67
C ALA A 18 -31.56 0.51 -1.26
N ALA A 19 -30.51 0.58 -2.08
CA ALA A 19 -30.23 1.77 -2.87
C ALA A 19 -31.19 1.82 -4.09
N GLN A 20 -32.22 2.65 -4.03
CA GLN A 20 -32.97 3.06 -5.22
C GLN A 20 -32.14 4.08 -6.02
N PRO A 21 -31.89 3.88 -7.33
CA PRO A 21 -31.22 4.90 -8.14
C PRO A 21 -32.22 5.97 -8.55
N HIS A 22 -32.06 7.19 -8.01
CA HIS A 22 -32.59 8.39 -8.65
C HIS A 22 -31.64 8.82 -9.78
N ALA A 23 -32.23 8.99 -10.96
CA ALA A 23 -31.54 9.38 -12.17
C ALA A 23 -31.10 10.85 -12.12
N ALA A 24 -29.79 11.10 -12.18
CA ALA A 24 -29.20 12.26 -12.83
C ALA A 24 -27.71 12.02 -13.08
N HIS A 25 -27.32 12.26 -14.33
CA HIS A 25 -26.00 12.15 -14.96
C HIS A 25 -24.76 12.17 -14.05
N GLN A 26 -24.07 11.01 -13.94
CA GLN A 26 -22.66 10.93 -13.55
C GLN A 26 -21.94 9.83 -14.33
N HIS A 27 -20.71 10.14 -14.76
CA HIS A 27 -19.86 9.28 -15.58
C HIS A 27 -19.36 8.09 -14.75
N ARG A 28 -19.89 6.89 -15.01
CA ARG A 28 -19.40 5.64 -14.43
C ARG A 28 -18.18 5.13 -15.20
N HIS A 29 -17.01 5.14 -14.56
CA HIS A 29 -15.88 4.36 -15.03
C HIS A 29 -16.10 2.88 -14.68
N ARG A 30 -16.42 2.08 -15.70
CA ARG A 30 -16.37 0.62 -15.63
C ARG A 30 -14.90 0.19 -15.67
N HIS A 31 -14.46 -0.60 -14.69
CA HIS A 31 -13.22 -1.36 -14.80
C HIS A 31 -13.37 -2.37 -15.95
N VAL A 32 -12.81 -2.02 -17.11
CA VAL A 32 -12.71 -2.91 -18.26
C VAL A 32 -11.55 -3.86 -18.01
N ARG A 33 -11.84 -5.10 -17.63
CA ARG A 33 -10.92 -6.22 -17.85
C ARG A 33 -10.89 -6.49 -19.35
N LYS A 34 -9.73 -6.34 -19.98
CA LYS A 34 -9.49 -6.75 -21.36
C LYS A 34 -8.34 -7.77 -21.38
N HIS A 35 -8.70 -9.05 -21.36
CA HIS A 35 -7.83 -10.11 -21.85
C HIS A 35 -8.38 -10.54 -23.21
N GLU A 36 -7.63 -10.38 -24.30
CA GLU A 36 -7.80 -11.22 -25.49
C GLU A 36 -6.56 -11.22 -26.40
N HIS A 37 -6.41 -12.33 -27.13
CA HIS A 37 -5.27 -12.86 -27.92
C HIS A 37 -4.26 -13.67 -27.08
N GLY A 38 -4.24 -15.01 -26.94
CA GLY A 38 -4.65 -16.15 -27.81
C GLY A 38 -3.37 -16.74 -28.46
N SER A 39 -2.87 -17.96 -28.18
CA SER A 39 -3.43 -19.32 -28.41
C SER A 39 -2.37 -20.43 -28.01
N PRO A 40 -2.61 -21.77 -28.02
CA PRO A 40 -3.86 -22.53 -28.26
C PRO A 40 -4.17 -23.73 -27.30
N VAL A 41 -5.46 -24.11 -27.26
CA VAL A 41 -6.09 -25.41 -26.88
C VAL A 41 -6.18 -25.74 -25.36
N GLU A 42 -7.35 -25.93 -24.72
CA GLU A 42 -8.54 -26.72 -25.11
C GLU A 42 -9.86 -26.08 -24.63
N LYS A 43 -10.84 -25.97 -25.54
CA LYS A 43 -12.21 -25.52 -25.20
C LYS A 43 -13.00 -26.67 -24.59
N ARG A 44 -13.48 -26.52 -23.34
CA ARG A 44 -14.83 -26.95 -22.89
C ARG A 44 -15.42 -26.02 -21.81
N SER A 45 -16.44 -25.29 -22.27
CA SER A 45 -17.67 -24.76 -21.65
C SER A 45 -17.67 -23.77 -20.45
N PRO A 46 -18.45 -22.66 -20.57
CA PRO A 46 -18.64 -21.65 -19.54
C PRO A 46 -19.89 -21.94 -18.68
N ASP A 47 -19.77 -21.87 -17.36
CA ASP A 47 -20.86 -21.44 -16.46
C ASP A 47 -20.28 -21.27 -15.06
N VAL A 48 -19.84 -20.04 -14.74
CA VAL A 48 -19.50 -19.64 -13.38
C VAL A 48 -20.72 -18.92 -12.83
N ALA A 49 -21.55 -19.64 -12.07
CA ALA A 49 -22.59 -19.03 -11.26
C ALA A 49 -21.91 -18.21 -10.15
N VAL A 50 -22.09 -16.89 -10.19
CA VAL A 50 -21.69 -15.99 -9.11
C VAL A 50 -22.59 -16.27 -7.91
N VAL A 51 -22.03 -16.88 -6.86
CA VAL A 51 -22.70 -17.01 -5.56
C VAL A 51 -22.65 -15.65 -4.89
N TYR A 52 -23.81 -14.99 -4.77
CA TYR A 52 -23.96 -13.82 -3.91
C TYR A 52 -23.93 -14.31 -2.45
N ALA A 53 -22.77 -14.28 -1.82
CA ALA A 53 -22.70 -14.36 -0.36
C ALA A 53 -23.04 -12.97 0.19
N THR A 54 -24.25 -12.81 0.72
CA THR A 54 -24.56 -11.64 1.55
C THR A 54 -23.81 -11.81 2.87
N PRO A 55 -22.94 -10.87 3.28
CA PRO A 55 -22.34 -10.93 4.61
C PRO A 55 -23.45 -10.80 5.66
N VAL A 56 -23.58 -11.80 6.53
CA VAL A 56 -24.46 -11.77 7.69
C VAL A 56 -23.61 -11.55 8.94
N VAL A 57 -24.07 -10.66 9.82
CA VAL A 57 -23.45 -10.40 11.12
C VAL A 57 -24.49 -10.69 12.19
N THR A 58 -24.15 -11.55 13.15
CA THR A 58 -25.00 -11.88 14.29
C THR A 58 -24.83 -10.80 15.35
N VAL A 59 -25.93 -10.16 15.75
CA VAL A 59 -25.94 -9.18 16.83
C VAL A 59 -26.74 -9.74 17.99
N TYR A 60 -26.17 -9.67 19.19
CA TYR A 60 -26.78 -10.11 20.44
C TYR A 60 -27.31 -8.88 21.18
N GLU A 61 -28.58 -8.88 21.59
CA GLU A 61 -29.17 -7.79 22.36
C GLU A 61 -29.73 -8.29 23.69
N ILE A 62 -29.40 -7.57 24.77
CA ILE A 62 -29.94 -7.76 26.13
C ILE A 62 -30.70 -6.48 26.51
N ASP A 63 -31.98 -6.61 26.87
CA ASP A 63 -32.83 -5.46 27.28
C ASP A 63 -32.81 -4.26 26.31
N GLY A 64 -32.65 -4.54 25.00
CA GLY A 64 -32.61 -3.52 23.93
C GLY A 64 -31.25 -2.83 23.73
N SER A 65 -30.19 -3.33 24.38
CA SER A 65 -28.81 -2.86 24.18
C SER A 65 -27.96 -3.95 23.50
N VAL A 66 -27.18 -3.57 22.49
CA VAL A 66 -26.25 -4.47 21.80
C VAL A 66 -25.13 -4.88 22.73
N VAL A 67 -24.83 -6.18 22.78
CA VAL A 67 -23.76 -6.76 23.58
C VAL A 67 -22.73 -7.46 22.70
N ASP A 68 -21.51 -7.51 23.23
CA ASP A 68 -20.40 -8.23 22.61
C ASP A 68 -20.71 -9.72 22.40
N ALA A 69 -20.35 -10.24 21.23
CA ALA A 69 -20.72 -11.59 20.81
C ALA A 69 -20.06 -12.67 21.66
N GLU A 70 -18.79 -12.50 22.02
CA GLU A 70 -18.02 -13.48 22.80
C GLU A 70 -18.54 -13.55 24.23
N SER A 71 -18.91 -12.40 24.80
CA SER A 71 -19.53 -12.29 26.13
C SER A 71 -20.94 -12.90 26.17
N ALA A 72 -21.73 -12.69 25.11
CA ALA A 72 -23.06 -13.27 24.99
C ALA A 72 -23.00 -14.81 24.86
N GLU A 73 -22.09 -15.34 24.04
CA GLU A 73 -21.91 -16.77 23.86
C GLU A 73 -21.42 -17.47 25.14
N ALA A 74 -20.49 -16.85 25.86
CA ALA A 74 -20.02 -17.36 27.16
C ALA A 74 -21.16 -17.42 28.19
N GLY A 75 -21.98 -16.36 28.28
CA GLY A 75 -23.11 -16.33 29.20
C GLY A 75 -24.24 -17.30 28.82
N ILE A 76 -24.43 -17.60 27.54
CA ILE A 76 -25.36 -18.67 27.11
C ILE A 76 -24.81 -20.04 27.54
N LYS A 77 -23.50 -20.28 27.35
CA LYS A 77 -22.84 -21.55 27.70
C LYS A 77 -22.83 -21.82 29.20
N ASP A 78 -22.65 -20.77 30.00
CA ASP A 78 -22.65 -20.84 31.47
C ASP A 78 -24.07 -20.84 32.06
N GLY A 79 -25.10 -20.80 31.22
CA GLY A 79 -26.51 -20.83 31.63
C GLY A 79 -27.01 -19.53 32.27
N LEU A 80 -26.27 -18.43 32.10
CA LEU A 80 -26.62 -17.08 32.56
C LEU A 80 -27.66 -16.40 31.64
N TYR A 81 -27.67 -16.73 30.35
CA TYR A 81 -28.60 -16.17 29.36
C TYR A 81 -29.48 -17.24 28.72
N SER A 82 -30.71 -16.86 28.33
CA SER A 82 -31.63 -17.70 27.58
C SER A 82 -32.09 -16.98 26.31
N VAL A 83 -32.03 -17.67 25.17
CA VAL A 83 -32.40 -17.12 23.85
C VAL A 83 -33.93 -17.13 23.73
N VAL A 84 -34.55 -15.95 23.65
CA VAL A 84 -36.02 -15.79 23.66
C VAL A 84 -36.60 -15.57 22.25
N GLY A 85 -35.75 -15.39 21.23
CA GLY A 85 -36.17 -15.30 19.84
C GLY A 85 -34.98 -15.25 18.89
N GLU A 86 -35.09 -15.97 17.78
CA GLU A 86 -34.16 -15.95 16.66
C GLU A 86 -34.94 -15.54 15.41
N THR A 87 -34.44 -14.55 14.67
CA THR A 87 -35.07 -14.10 13.42
C THR A 87 -34.12 -14.35 12.26
N THR A 88 -34.28 -15.44 11.53
CA THR A 88 -33.50 -15.69 10.31
C THR A 88 -34.05 -14.82 9.17
N PRO A 89 -33.26 -13.94 8.53
CA PRO A 89 -33.74 -13.18 7.38
C PRO A 89 -33.95 -14.13 6.20
N THR A 90 -35.18 -14.24 5.71
CA THR A 90 -35.50 -15.04 4.53
C THR A 90 -35.18 -14.25 3.27
N PHE A 91 -33.96 -14.38 2.74
CA PHE A 91 -33.70 -14.01 1.35
C PHE A 91 -34.29 -15.10 0.45
N THR A 92 -35.10 -14.73 -0.54
CA THR A 92 -35.62 -15.67 -1.55
C THR A 92 -34.79 -15.53 -2.83
N PRO A 93 -33.71 -16.30 -3.01
CA PRO A 93 -32.96 -16.29 -4.26
C PRO A 93 -33.80 -16.91 -5.40
N PRO A 94 -33.68 -16.44 -6.66
CA PRO A 94 -34.27 -17.11 -7.81
C PRO A 94 -33.69 -18.54 -7.99
N ALA A 95 -34.54 -19.46 -8.48
CA ALA A 95 -34.33 -20.92 -8.41
C ALA A 95 -33.02 -21.44 -9.05
N PRO A 96 -32.23 -22.29 -8.34
CA PRO A 96 -31.02 -22.91 -8.89
C PRO A 96 -31.23 -24.37 -9.36
N SER A 97 -30.53 -24.76 -10.44
CA SER A 97 -30.42 -26.15 -10.89
C SER A 97 -29.21 -26.84 -10.28
N SER A 98 -29.49 -27.78 -9.37
CA SER A 98 -28.76 -28.99 -8.94
C SER A 98 -27.23 -29.13 -9.15
N THR A 99 -26.49 -29.25 -8.03
CA THR A 99 -25.76 -30.47 -7.55
C THR A 99 -24.42 -30.12 -6.87
N SER A 100 -24.28 -30.63 -5.65
CA SER A 100 -23.21 -30.43 -4.67
C SER A 100 -21.90 -31.16 -4.99
N THR A 101 -20.74 -30.63 -4.57
CA THR A 101 -19.76 -31.34 -3.70
C THR A 101 -18.79 -30.37 -3.01
N THR A 102 -18.34 -30.74 -1.82
CA THR A 102 -17.58 -30.05 -0.76
C THR A 102 -16.07 -29.92 -1.01
N ILE A 103 -15.34 -29.08 -0.23
CA ILE A 103 -14.19 -29.47 0.65
C ILE A 103 -13.40 -28.26 1.22
N SER A 104 -13.15 -28.39 2.54
CA SER A 104 -12.06 -27.97 3.47
C SER A 104 -11.19 -26.72 3.33
N SER A 105 -11.09 -26.09 4.51
CA SER A 105 -10.19 -25.07 5.05
C SER A 105 -8.74 -25.55 5.27
N SER A 106 -7.75 -24.63 5.21
CA SER A 106 -6.50 -24.69 5.99
C SER A 106 -5.75 -23.34 6.09
N SER A 107 -5.49 -22.98 7.35
CA SER A 107 -4.37 -22.28 8.03
C SER A 107 -3.65 -21.05 7.46
N THR A 108 -3.47 -20.09 8.38
CA THR A 108 -2.78 -18.80 8.34
C THR A 108 -1.26 -18.90 8.27
N LEU A 109 -0.69 -18.29 7.22
CA LEU A 109 0.70 -17.84 7.12
C LEU A 109 0.66 -16.36 6.72
N ALA A 110 1.56 -15.56 7.28
CA ALA A 110 1.76 -14.17 6.88
C ALA A 110 1.87 -14.05 5.35
N ALA A 111 1.41 -12.94 4.77
CA ALA A 111 1.52 -12.68 3.34
C ALA A 111 3.00 -12.66 2.89
N GLN A 112 3.53 -13.84 2.54
CA GLN A 112 4.86 -14.07 1.99
C GLN A 112 4.81 -15.09 0.84
N PHE A 113 5.76 -14.88 -0.05
CA PHE A 113 6.01 -15.38 -1.40
C PHE A 113 6.10 -16.91 -1.54
N PHE A 114 5.58 -17.48 -2.65
CA PHE A 114 5.78 -18.89 -3.03
C PHE A 114 6.55 -19.00 -4.36
N GLU A 115 7.73 -19.62 -4.32
CA GLU A 115 8.50 -20.05 -5.49
C GLU A 115 8.19 -21.53 -5.80
N ILE A 116 7.76 -21.82 -7.03
CA ILE A 116 7.55 -23.19 -7.51
C ILE A 116 8.78 -23.61 -8.32
N LYS A 117 9.57 -24.48 -7.71
CA LYS A 117 10.69 -25.19 -8.32
C LYS A 117 10.19 -26.14 -9.41
N SER A 118 10.69 -26.00 -10.64
CA SER A 118 10.82 -27.16 -11.52
C SER A 118 11.96 -27.02 -12.52
N SER A 119 12.63 -28.16 -12.66
CA SER A 119 13.87 -28.44 -13.38
C SER A 119 13.60 -28.69 -14.86
N SER A 120 14.47 -28.19 -15.75
CA SER A 120 14.85 -28.95 -16.94
C SER A 120 16.17 -28.48 -17.54
N THR A 121 16.85 -29.46 -18.15
CA THR A 121 18.26 -29.51 -18.55
C THR A 121 18.40 -29.33 -20.07
N SER A 122 19.59 -28.90 -20.49
CA SER A 122 20.23 -29.12 -21.83
C SER A 122 19.76 -28.17 -22.96
N THR A 123 20.54 -27.73 -23.95
CA THR A 123 21.90 -28.05 -24.44
C THR A 123 22.43 -26.85 -25.24
N SER A 124 23.76 -26.79 -25.37
CA SER A 124 24.60 -25.88 -26.16
C SER A 124 24.25 -25.73 -27.65
N THR A 125 24.64 -24.58 -28.24
CA THR A 125 25.39 -24.54 -29.51
C THR A 125 26.14 -23.21 -29.69
N THR A 126 27.39 -23.37 -30.09
CA THR A 126 28.41 -22.35 -30.37
C THR A 126 28.22 -21.75 -31.77
N SER A 127 28.46 -20.45 -31.94
CA SER A 127 28.89 -19.87 -33.24
C SER A 127 29.65 -18.56 -33.03
N THR A 128 30.96 -18.62 -33.25
CA THR A 128 31.90 -17.52 -33.47
C THR A 128 31.68 -16.81 -34.82
N SER A 129 31.79 -15.48 -34.87
CA SER A 129 32.59 -14.78 -35.91
C SER A 129 32.69 -13.25 -35.72
N THR A 130 33.95 -12.83 -35.55
CA THR A 130 34.70 -11.62 -35.94
C THR A 130 34.06 -10.26 -36.34
N THR A 131 34.69 -9.23 -35.74
CA THR A 131 34.75 -7.77 -35.97
C THR A 131 35.23 -7.38 -37.39
N PRO A 132 35.03 -6.13 -37.85
CA PRO A 132 36.10 -5.13 -37.67
C PRO A 132 35.66 -3.68 -37.34
N THR A 133 36.57 -3.01 -36.65
CA THR A 133 36.68 -1.58 -36.30
C THR A 133 36.81 -0.66 -37.52
N PRO A 134 36.43 0.63 -37.41
CA PRO A 134 37.47 1.66 -37.56
C PRO A 134 37.44 2.79 -36.50
N THR A 135 38.61 3.41 -36.39
CA THR A 135 39.12 4.37 -35.40
C THR A 135 38.78 5.85 -35.77
N PRO A 136 39.26 6.89 -35.05
CA PRO A 136 38.45 8.03 -34.63
C PRO A 136 38.64 9.28 -35.51
N THR A 137 37.82 10.31 -35.32
CA THR A 137 38.15 11.66 -35.80
C THR A 137 37.75 12.69 -34.75
N THR A 138 38.78 13.41 -34.30
CA THR A 138 38.74 14.59 -33.45
C THR A 138 38.29 15.80 -34.26
N SER A 139 37.42 16.66 -33.72
CA SER A 139 37.57 18.12 -33.82
C SER A 139 36.63 18.87 -32.87
N SER A 140 37.13 20.03 -32.50
CA SER A 140 36.87 20.92 -31.37
C SER A 140 35.69 21.90 -31.52
N THR A 141 35.18 22.31 -30.34
CA THR A 141 34.68 23.64 -29.92
C THR A 141 33.58 24.34 -30.72
N THR A 142 32.49 24.74 -30.03
CA THR A 142 32.19 26.16 -29.74
C THR A 142 31.11 26.29 -28.67
N SER A 143 31.33 27.26 -27.79
CA SER A 143 30.45 27.75 -26.74
C SER A 143 29.10 28.26 -27.26
N ALA A 144 28.04 28.03 -26.49
CA ALA A 144 26.87 28.90 -26.48
C ALA A 144 26.31 28.96 -25.06
N ALA A 145 26.16 30.20 -24.58
CA ALA A 145 25.65 30.55 -23.27
C ALA A 145 24.12 30.61 -23.24
N ALA A 146 23.61 30.58 -22.02
CA ALA A 146 22.28 31.01 -21.56
C ALA A 146 21.09 30.07 -21.80
N ALA A 147 20.59 29.50 -20.71
CA ALA A 147 19.29 29.88 -20.17
C ALA A 147 19.20 29.43 -18.71
N SER A 148 19.00 30.38 -17.81
CA SER A 148 18.68 30.15 -16.41
C SER A 148 17.29 29.52 -16.32
N SER A 149 17.21 28.20 -16.23
CA SER A 149 16.02 27.52 -15.75
C SER A 149 16.10 27.45 -14.24
N THR A 150 15.21 28.18 -13.58
CA THR A 150 14.92 28.07 -12.16
C THR A 150 14.50 26.63 -11.87
N SER A 151 15.46 25.77 -11.53
CA SER A 151 15.19 24.48 -10.93
C SER A 151 14.64 24.74 -9.54
N SER A 152 13.33 24.54 -9.38
CA SER A 152 12.70 24.32 -8.09
C SER A 152 13.37 23.11 -7.45
N SER A 153 14.42 23.38 -6.69
CA SER A 153 15.08 22.42 -5.82
C SER A 153 14.09 22.04 -4.73
N SER A 154 13.37 20.93 -4.90
CA SER A 154 12.75 20.21 -3.79
C SER A 154 13.86 19.54 -2.99
N SER A 155 14.63 20.37 -2.29
CA SER A 155 15.45 19.95 -1.18
C SER A 155 14.59 19.12 -0.24
N SER A 156 15.05 17.91 0.07
CA SER A 156 14.55 17.03 1.14
C SER A 156 13.91 17.84 2.27
N SER A 157 12.59 17.97 2.25
CA SER A 157 11.85 18.81 3.18
C SER A 157 11.93 18.13 4.55
N SER A 158 12.87 18.58 5.38
CA SER A 158 12.87 18.27 6.80
C SER A 158 11.55 18.80 7.38
N GLY A 159 10.61 17.90 7.65
CA GLY A 159 9.30 18.27 8.19
C GLY A 159 9.47 19.13 9.43
N GLN A 160 8.79 20.28 9.48
CA GLN A 160 8.84 21.15 10.65
C GLN A 160 8.00 20.54 11.77
N GLY A 161 8.47 20.61 13.02
CA GLY A 161 7.70 20.11 14.16
C GLY A 161 7.48 18.59 14.19
N LEU A 162 8.45 17.79 13.74
CA LEU A 162 8.39 16.32 13.83
C LEU A 162 8.11 15.80 15.24
N ASP A 163 8.62 16.48 16.27
CA ASP A 163 8.41 16.11 17.68
C ASP A 163 7.14 16.76 18.28
N ALA A 164 6.46 17.64 17.55
CA ALA A 164 5.28 18.35 18.04
C ALA A 164 4.07 17.43 18.17
N GLU A 165 3.38 17.52 19.30
CA GLU A 165 2.09 16.84 19.47
C GLU A 165 1.02 17.51 18.63
N PHE A 166 0.31 16.71 17.83
CA PHE A 166 -0.77 17.20 16.99
C PHE A 166 -2.00 17.55 17.83
N PRO A 167 -2.53 18.78 17.72
CA PRO A 167 -3.67 19.23 18.53
C PRO A 167 -4.98 18.73 17.89
N SER A 168 -5.27 17.44 18.09
CA SER A 168 -6.45 16.76 17.58
C SER A 168 -7.75 17.55 17.85
N GLY A 169 -8.58 17.72 16.82
CA GLY A 169 -9.87 18.40 16.89
C GLY A 169 -9.79 19.94 16.89
N THR A 170 -8.62 20.53 16.64
CA THR A 170 -8.46 22.01 16.68
C THR A 170 -8.11 22.64 15.34
N ILE A 171 -7.47 21.89 14.43
CA ILE A 171 -7.06 22.38 13.11
C ILE A 171 -8.17 22.07 12.12
N LYS A 172 -8.64 23.07 11.38
CA LYS A 172 -9.65 22.88 10.34
C LYS A 172 -9.11 22.02 9.20
N CYS A 173 -9.93 21.15 8.63
CA CYS A 173 -9.53 20.33 7.47
C CYS A 173 -9.17 21.20 6.25
N SER A 174 -9.83 22.36 6.13
CA SER A 174 -9.54 23.37 5.10
C SER A 174 -8.22 24.12 5.30
N ALA A 175 -7.52 23.92 6.42
CA ALA A 175 -6.19 24.50 6.62
C ALA A 175 -5.10 23.83 5.77
N GLY A 176 -5.40 22.68 5.14
CA GLY A 176 -4.45 21.92 4.33
C GLY A 176 -3.67 20.90 5.16
N VAL A 177 -2.57 20.41 4.59
CA VAL A 177 -1.70 19.43 5.26
C VAL A 177 -1.04 20.09 6.48
N PRO A 178 -1.02 19.45 7.66
CA PRO A 178 -0.47 20.04 8.89
C PRO A 178 1.07 20.02 8.91
N THR A 179 1.70 20.84 8.06
CA THR A 179 3.15 20.88 7.87
C THR A 179 3.94 21.33 9.09
N ASP A 180 3.32 22.08 10.00
CA ASP A 180 3.90 22.48 11.28
C ASP A 180 4.06 21.31 12.27
N TYR A 181 3.52 20.13 11.93
CA TYR A 181 3.52 18.90 12.75
C TYR A 181 4.19 17.72 12.03
N GLY A 182 5.10 18.02 11.11
CA GLY A 182 5.97 17.06 10.44
C GLY A 182 5.45 16.53 9.12
N ALA A 183 4.15 16.67 8.83
CA ALA A 183 3.56 16.20 7.57
C ALA A 183 4.15 16.95 6.35
N ILE A 184 4.28 16.24 5.23
CA ILE A 184 4.83 16.77 3.97
C ILE A 184 3.73 16.79 2.91
N GLU A 185 3.67 17.90 2.17
CA GLU A 185 2.77 18.07 1.04
C GLU A 185 3.28 17.35 -0.22
N LEU A 186 2.35 16.75 -0.96
CA LEU A 186 2.55 16.12 -2.26
C LEU A 186 1.74 16.88 -3.32
N SER A 187 2.31 17.99 -3.80
CA SER A 187 1.61 18.98 -4.63
C SER A 187 1.19 18.49 -6.02
N TRP A 188 1.87 17.48 -6.58
CA TRP A 188 1.59 16.97 -7.93
C TRP A 188 0.36 16.05 -8.02
N LEU A 189 -0.18 15.61 -6.89
CA LEU A 189 -1.32 14.67 -6.87
C LEU A 189 -2.66 15.37 -7.13
N GLY A 190 -2.70 16.70 -7.14
CA GLY A 190 -3.93 17.48 -7.30
C GLY A 190 -4.85 17.47 -6.07
N LEU A 191 -4.38 16.92 -4.95
CA LEU A 191 -5.17 16.71 -3.72
C LEU A 191 -4.89 17.77 -2.65
N ASP A 192 -4.63 19.02 -3.05
CA ASP A 192 -4.25 20.13 -2.14
C ASP A 192 -3.14 19.73 -1.14
N GLY A 193 -2.12 19.01 -1.65
CA GLY A 193 -0.98 18.54 -0.88
C GLY A 193 -1.16 17.20 -0.17
N TRP A 194 -2.38 16.67 -0.03
CA TRP A 194 -2.61 15.37 0.61
C TRP A 194 -2.12 14.20 -0.27
N ALA A 195 -1.66 13.12 0.35
CA ALA A 195 -1.26 11.90 -0.35
C ALA A 195 -2.45 11.12 -0.91
N SER A 196 -3.54 11.08 -0.14
CA SER A 196 -4.83 10.56 -0.59
C SER A 196 -5.96 11.10 0.28
N ILE A 197 -7.17 11.06 -0.27
CA ILE A 197 -8.40 11.36 0.46
C ILE A 197 -9.32 10.16 0.28
N GLN A 198 -9.85 9.65 1.38
CA GLN A 198 -10.79 8.53 1.41
C GLN A 198 -12.06 9.04 2.07
N VAL A 199 -13.04 9.43 1.26
CA VAL A 199 -14.35 9.90 1.74
C VAL A 199 -15.15 8.67 2.14
N THR A 200 -15.49 8.58 3.43
CA THR A 200 -16.17 7.41 4.01
C THR A 200 -17.54 7.77 4.58
N GLY A 201 -17.85 9.07 4.66
CA GLY A 201 -19.05 9.57 5.33
C GLY A 201 -18.83 9.59 6.83
N SER A 202 -19.50 8.73 7.58
CA SER A 202 -19.28 8.63 9.03
C SER A 202 -18.16 7.65 9.38
N TYR A 203 -17.48 7.94 10.48
CA TYR A 203 -16.49 7.06 11.09
C TYR A 203 -16.94 6.71 12.50
N THR A 204 -17.14 5.41 12.75
CA THR A 204 -17.36 4.87 14.09
C THR A 204 -16.20 3.92 14.41
N PRO A 205 -15.36 4.22 15.41
CA PRO A 205 -14.30 3.31 15.84
C PRO A 205 -14.83 1.89 16.11
N GLY A 206 -14.14 0.87 15.59
CA GLY A 206 -14.54 -0.53 15.72
C GLY A 206 -15.48 -1.03 14.61
N VAL A 207 -16.00 -0.16 13.76
CA VAL A 207 -16.83 -0.55 12.61
C VAL A 207 -15.98 -0.52 11.34
N ALA A 208 -16.01 -1.61 10.57
CA ALA A 208 -15.31 -1.69 9.30
C ALA A 208 -15.92 -0.76 8.24
N ILE A 209 -15.08 -0.15 7.42
CA ILE A 209 -15.48 0.85 6.43
C ILE A 209 -15.84 0.15 5.11
N SER A 210 -17.11 0.23 4.70
CA SER A 210 -17.62 -0.51 3.53
C SER A 210 -17.74 0.32 2.26
N SER A 211 -17.72 1.66 2.38
CA SER A 211 -17.82 2.60 1.26
C SER A 211 -16.67 3.60 1.33
N ILE A 212 -15.95 3.74 0.22
CA ILE A 212 -14.80 4.64 0.10
C ILE A 212 -14.92 5.30 -1.27
N GLU A 213 -15.07 6.62 -1.29
CA GLU A 213 -14.89 7.40 -2.51
C GLU A 213 -13.51 8.06 -2.47
N GLN A 214 -12.74 7.91 -3.55
CA GLN A 214 -11.38 8.43 -3.65
C GLN A 214 -11.33 9.53 -4.70
N PRO A 215 -11.52 10.80 -4.31
CA PRO A 215 -11.40 11.91 -5.24
C PRO A 215 -9.96 11.99 -5.78
N THR A 216 -9.82 12.43 -7.02
CA THR A 216 -8.53 12.65 -7.69
C THR A 216 -8.14 14.13 -7.72
N SER A 217 -8.93 14.99 -7.09
CA SER A 217 -8.65 16.43 -7.00
C SER A 217 -9.35 17.07 -5.80
N GLY A 218 -8.77 18.14 -5.26
CA GLY A 218 -9.31 18.92 -4.14
C GLY A 218 -8.78 18.45 -2.78
N GLY A 219 -9.23 19.12 -1.71
CA GLY A 219 -8.68 18.95 -0.38
C GLY A 219 -9.49 18.04 0.54
N CYS A 220 -8.94 17.86 1.75
CA CYS A 220 -9.58 17.11 2.83
C CYS A 220 -10.95 17.71 3.19
N VAL A 221 -12.01 16.89 3.12
CA VAL A 221 -13.39 17.27 3.43
C VAL A 221 -13.95 16.47 4.60
N GLU A 222 -15.00 17.00 5.23
CA GLU A 222 -15.74 16.35 6.32
C GLU A 222 -16.07 14.89 5.98
N GLY A 223 -15.94 14.00 6.97
CA GLY A 223 -16.23 12.59 6.78
C GLY A 223 -15.20 11.82 5.96
N SER A 224 -13.96 12.32 5.91
CA SER A 224 -12.88 11.72 5.12
C SER A 224 -11.65 11.38 5.96
N PHE A 225 -10.95 10.32 5.58
CA PHE A 225 -9.58 10.07 6.00
C PHE A 225 -8.62 10.76 5.03
N CYS A 226 -7.76 11.62 5.57
CA CYS A 226 -6.86 12.50 4.82
C CYS A 226 -5.43 12.09 5.11
N SER A 227 -4.86 11.41 4.13
CA SER A 227 -3.57 10.75 4.18
C SER A 227 -2.47 11.72 3.79
N TYR A 228 -1.35 11.71 4.53
CA TYR A 228 -0.22 12.62 4.35
C TYR A 228 1.11 11.87 4.23
N ALA A 229 2.13 12.54 3.72
CA ALA A 229 3.50 12.02 3.70
C ALA A 229 4.29 12.47 4.94
N CYS A 230 5.38 11.76 5.21
CA CYS A 230 6.37 12.13 6.23
C CYS A 230 7.75 12.28 5.57
N PRO A 231 8.69 12.97 6.21
CA PRO A 231 10.05 13.09 5.70
C PRO A 231 10.73 11.72 5.60
N ASN A 232 11.78 11.66 4.78
CA ASN A 232 12.58 10.44 4.61
C ASN A 232 13.07 9.91 5.96
N GLY A 233 12.97 8.58 6.16
CA GLY A 233 13.29 7.93 7.43
C GLY A 233 12.10 7.86 8.42
N TYR A 234 10.97 8.51 8.11
CA TYR A 234 9.76 8.50 8.92
C TYR A 234 8.58 7.87 8.18
N ASP A 235 7.72 7.23 8.96
CA ASP A 235 6.41 6.74 8.55
C ASP A 235 5.32 7.61 9.16
N LYS A 236 4.22 7.74 8.43
CA LYS A 236 2.97 8.25 8.99
C LYS A 236 2.53 7.36 10.13
N SER A 237 2.08 7.96 11.22
CA SER A 237 1.67 7.25 12.43
C SER A 237 0.17 7.05 12.56
N GLN A 238 -0.64 7.66 11.67
CA GLN A 238 -2.10 7.73 11.82
C GLN A 238 -2.83 6.83 10.83
N TRP A 239 -3.61 5.89 11.36
CA TRP A 239 -4.64 5.10 10.68
C TRP A 239 -5.65 4.56 11.70
N PRO A 240 -6.92 4.30 11.36
CA PRO A 240 -7.85 3.72 12.32
C PRO A 240 -7.55 2.22 12.54
N GLU A 241 -7.00 1.85 13.70
CA GLU A 241 -6.58 0.46 13.98
C GLU A 241 -7.74 -0.56 13.94
N THR A 242 -8.93 -0.14 14.34
CA THR A 242 -10.12 -1.00 14.46
C THR A 242 -11.15 -0.80 13.36
N SER A 243 -10.90 0.09 12.40
CA SER A 243 -11.85 0.46 11.33
C SER A 243 -11.18 0.53 9.96
N GLN A 244 -10.61 -0.59 9.53
CA GLN A 244 -10.09 -0.74 8.16
C GLN A 244 -11.21 -1.10 7.17
N GLY A 245 -10.88 -1.13 5.88
CA GLY A 245 -11.84 -1.44 4.83
C GLY A 245 -12.43 -2.84 4.97
N ALA A 246 -13.76 -2.95 4.87
CA ALA A 246 -14.50 -4.20 5.05
C ALA A 246 -14.14 -5.29 4.03
N THR A 247 -13.51 -4.92 2.91
CA THR A 247 -13.04 -5.86 1.88
C THR A 247 -11.52 -5.85 1.71
N GLY A 248 -10.79 -5.37 2.72
CA GLY A 248 -9.33 -5.40 2.77
C GLY A 248 -8.64 -4.14 2.26
N GLN A 249 -9.38 -3.07 1.96
CA GLN A 249 -8.76 -1.77 1.68
C GLN A 249 -8.04 -1.25 2.90
N SER A 250 -6.84 -0.69 2.72
CA SER A 250 -6.24 0.10 3.78
C SER A 250 -6.93 1.46 3.93
N ILE A 251 -7.03 1.94 5.16
CA ILE A 251 -7.54 3.25 5.52
C ILE A 251 -6.47 3.93 6.36
N GLY A 252 -6.12 5.18 6.05
CA GLY A 252 -5.08 5.87 6.81
C GLY A 252 -5.07 7.38 6.64
N GLY A 253 -4.38 8.04 7.56
CA GLY A 253 -4.36 9.50 7.68
C GLY A 253 -5.11 10.02 8.90
N LEU A 254 -5.26 11.33 8.96
CA LEU A 254 -6.10 12.02 9.94
C LEU A 254 -7.58 11.91 9.52
N TYR A 255 -8.50 11.91 10.47
CA TYR A 255 -9.92 11.98 10.16
C TYR A 255 -10.40 13.44 10.17
N CYS A 256 -11.10 13.86 9.13
CA CYS A 256 -11.83 15.12 9.15
C CYS A 256 -13.22 14.88 9.74
N ASN A 257 -13.44 15.33 10.97
CA ASN A 257 -14.70 15.12 11.66
C ASN A 257 -15.86 15.93 11.03
N GLU A 258 -17.08 15.68 11.50
CA GLU A 258 -18.30 16.34 11.00
C GLU A 258 -18.32 17.86 11.26
N ASP A 259 -17.53 18.34 12.22
CA ASP A 259 -17.36 19.77 12.52
C ASP A 259 -16.29 20.45 11.64
N GLY A 260 -15.65 19.70 10.73
CA GLY A 260 -14.63 20.20 9.82
C GLY A 260 -13.25 20.36 10.46
N TYR A 261 -12.93 19.59 11.50
CA TYR A 261 -11.63 19.58 12.17
C TYR A 261 -10.90 18.24 12.02
N LEU A 262 -9.57 18.31 11.90
CA LEU A 262 -8.68 17.17 11.79
C LEU A 262 -8.46 16.50 13.16
N GLU A 263 -8.61 15.19 13.20
CA GLU A 263 -8.47 14.36 14.39
C GLU A 263 -7.47 13.22 14.18
N LEU A 264 -6.78 12.86 15.27
CA LEU A 264 -5.94 11.66 15.33
C LEU A 264 -6.81 10.41 15.25
N THR A 265 -6.43 9.48 14.39
CA THR A 265 -7.06 8.16 14.28
C THR A 265 -6.37 7.11 15.15
N ARG A 266 -5.15 7.39 15.63
CA ARG A 266 -4.39 6.64 16.63
C ARG A 266 -4.08 7.56 17.79
N THR A 267 -4.98 7.60 18.76
CA THR A 267 -4.92 8.59 19.84
C THR A 267 -3.75 8.38 20.81
N ASP A 268 -3.13 7.20 20.82
CA ASP A 268 -1.89 6.89 21.54
C ASP A 268 -0.63 7.47 20.86
N LYS A 269 -0.69 7.74 19.54
CA LYS A 269 0.38 8.37 18.77
C LYS A 269 0.08 9.85 18.56
N LYS A 270 0.79 10.72 19.28
CA LYS A 270 0.56 12.17 19.24
C LYS A 270 1.30 12.88 18.11
N GLN A 271 2.45 12.37 17.68
CA GLN A 271 3.20 12.88 16.53
C GLN A 271 2.65 12.26 15.25
N LEU A 272 2.55 13.04 14.18
CA LEU A 272 2.06 12.57 12.88
C LEU A 272 3.08 11.66 12.18
N CYS A 273 4.36 11.88 12.41
CA CYS A 273 5.43 11.10 11.80
C CYS A 273 6.20 10.34 12.89
N GLN A 274 6.26 9.01 12.75
CA GLN A 274 7.03 8.12 13.59
C GLN A 274 8.32 7.70 12.88
N LYS A 275 9.43 7.62 13.60
CA LYS A 275 10.72 7.27 13.01
C LYS A 275 10.79 5.78 12.71
N GLY A 276 11.33 5.40 11.55
CA GLY A 276 11.67 4.01 11.26
C GLY A 276 12.93 3.54 11.98
N ALA A 277 13.32 2.29 11.78
CA ALA A 277 14.55 1.71 12.33
C ALA A 277 15.84 2.36 11.77
N GLY A 278 15.73 3.05 10.63
CA GLY A 278 16.86 3.70 9.94
C GLY A 278 17.84 2.70 9.31
N GLY A 279 19.02 3.19 8.95
CA GLY A 279 20.15 2.37 8.49
C GLY A 279 20.09 1.90 7.03
N VAL A 280 19.08 2.33 6.27
CA VAL A 280 18.87 1.92 4.88
C VAL A 280 18.79 3.15 3.99
N TYR A 281 19.60 3.16 2.93
CA TYR A 281 19.72 4.30 2.03
C TYR A 281 19.63 3.87 0.57
N VAL A 282 19.27 4.81 -0.28
CA VAL A 282 19.53 4.74 -1.72
C VAL A 282 20.73 5.62 -2.03
N LYS A 283 21.61 5.15 -2.93
CA LYS A 283 22.74 5.90 -3.46
C LYS A 283 22.75 5.82 -4.98
N ASN A 284 22.64 6.96 -5.64
CA ASN A 284 22.55 7.04 -7.08
C ASN A 284 23.89 7.49 -7.68
N LYS A 285 24.58 6.61 -8.42
CA LYS A 285 25.83 6.95 -9.13
C LYS A 285 25.59 7.38 -10.59
N LEU A 286 24.35 7.34 -11.05
CA LEU A 286 23.98 7.66 -12.44
C LEU A 286 24.08 9.17 -12.69
N SER A 287 24.10 9.53 -13.97
CA SER A 287 24.15 10.94 -14.42
C SER A 287 22.81 11.68 -14.32
N LYS A 288 21.72 10.97 -14.04
CA LYS A 288 20.35 11.49 -13.87
C LYS A 288 19.80 11.10 -12.50
N GLN A 289 18.85 11.90 -11.98
CA GLN A 289 18.14 11.56 -10.75
C GLN A 289 17.38 10.24 -10.92
N VAL A 290 17.13 9.56 -9.80
CA VAL A 290 16.21 8.41 -9.76
C VAL A 290 15.19 8.67 -8.68
N VAL A 291 13.91 8.47 -9.03
CA VAL A 291 12.79 8.60 -8.10
C VAL A 291 12.27 7.21 -7.75
N THR A 292 12.28 6.93 -6.46
CA THR A 292 11.72 5.72 -5.88
C THR A 292 10.49 6.08 -5.06
N CYS A 293 9.37 5.40 -5.27
CA CYS A 293 8.10 5.79 -4.64
C CYS A 293 7.62 4.71 -3.68
N LYS A 294 7.51 5.04 -2.40
CA LYS A 294 6.92 4.15 -1.40
C LYS A 294 5.41 4.13 -1.56
N THR A 295 4.81 2.95 -1.37
CA THR A 295 3.36 2.80 -1.23
C THR A 295 2.82 3.64 -0.08
N ASN A 296 1.72 4.36 -0.32
CA ASN A 296 0.99 5.15 0.67
C ASN A 296 0.19 4.23 1.62
N TYR A 297 0.92 3.50 2.45
CA TYR A 297 0.36 2.70 3.53
C TYR A 297 0.52 3.40 4.89
N ALA A 298 -0.51 3.41 5.75
CA ALA A 298 -1.91 3.12 5.41
C ALA A 298 -2.54 4.28 4.61
N GLY A 299 -3.46 3.99 3.69
CA GLY A 299 -4.06 4.97 2.79
C GLY A 299 -4.65 4.35 1.51
N ASP A 300 -4.37 4.95 0.36
CA ASP A 300 -4.91 4.48 -0.93
C ASP A 300 -4.04 3.45 -1.65
N GLU A 301 -2.95 2.98 -1.01
CA GLU A 301 -2.02 1.99 -1.58
C GLU A 301 -1.33 2.47 -2.88
N LYS A 302 -1.41 3.77 -3.18
CA LYS A 302 -0.73 4.39 -4.31
C LYS A 302 0.73 4.66 -3.96
N MET A 303 1.63 4.34 -4.88
CA MET A 303 3.07 4.58 -4.79
C MET A 303 3.35 6.06 -5.01
N SER A 304 3.14 6.86 -3.97
CA SER A 304 3.07 8.31 -4.07
C SER A 304 3.97 9.04 -3.10
N ILE A 305 4.61 8.34 -2.16
CA ILE A 305 5.54 8.96 -1.21
C ILE A 305 6.95 8.90 -1.82
N PRO A 306 7.53 10.04 -2.23
CA PRO A 306 8.75 10.03 -3.02
C PRO A 306 10.02 9.90 -2.17
N PHE A 307 11.01 9.23 -2.74
CA PHE A 307 12.39 9.20 -2.29
C PHE A 307 13.26 9.51 -3.50
N ILE A 308 13.86 10.69 -3.51
CA ILE A 308 14.61 11.20 -4.65
C ILE A 308 16.09 11.05 -4.36
N ALA A 309 16.79 10.29 -5.20
CA ALA A 309 18.24 10.19 -5.15
C ALA A 309 18.84 11.01 -6.29
N ASP A 310 19.44 12.15 -5.92
CA ASP A 310 20.08 13.06 -6.88
C ASP A 310 21.17 12.36 -7.69
N ALA A 311 21.43 12.88 -8.89
CA ALA A 311 22.48 12.38 -9.77
C ALA A 311 23.88 12.50 -9.14
N ASN A 312 24.85 11.81 -9.75
CA ASN A 312 26.29 11.97 -9.49
C ASN A 312 26.72 11.72 -8.03
N GLY A 313 26.13 10.70 -7.40
CA GLY A 313 26.50 10.25 -6.06
C GLY A 313 25.53 10.69 -4.95
N GLY A 314 24.38 11.28 -5.30
CA GLY A 314 23.33 11.64 -4.36
C GLY A 314 22.87 10.44 -3.53
N SER A 315 22.51 10.71 -2.28
CA SER A 315 22.09 9.68 -1.33
C SER A 315 20.89 10.16 -0.54
N THR A 316 19.91 9.27 -0.34
CA THR A 316 18.74 9.54 0.48
C THR A 316 18.46 8.38 1.42
N GLU A 317 18.06 8.67 2.66
CA GLU A 317 17.57 7.63 3.57
C GLU A 317 16.22 7.10 3.07
N LEU A 318 16.02 5.78 3.15
CA LEU A 318 14.71 5.15 2.99
C LEU A 318 14.08 4.97 4.36
N THR A 319 12.76 5.06 4.45
CA THR A 319 12.08 4.65 5.68
C THR A 319 12.18 3.13 5.83
N ASN A 320 12.69 2.68 6.99
CA ASN A 320 12.75 1.27 7.35
C ASN A 320 11.67 0.99 8.41
N PRO A 321 10.46 0.51 8.03
CA PRO A 321 9.37 0.35 8.98
C PRO A 321 9.70 -0.71 10.03
N ILE A 322 9.30 -0.44 11.27
CA ILE A 322 9.39 -1.40 12.38
C ILE A 322 8.06 -2.16 12.42
N ALA A 323 8.08 -3.47 12.17
CA ALA A 323 6.87 -4.28 12.00
C ALA A 323 5.88 -4.15 13.17
N SER A 324 6.37 -4.12 14.41
CA SER A 324 5.55 -4.00 15.62
C SER A 324 4.91 -2.62 15.83
N GLU A 325 5.41 -1.58 15.14
CA GLU A 325 4.92 -0.20 15.25
C GLU A 325 4.17 0.27 14.01
N SER A 326 4.27 -0.50 12.92
CA SER A 326 3.74 -0.18 11.61
C SER A 326 2.30 -0.65 11.45
N TYR A 327 1.69 -0.25 10.34
CA TYR A 327 0.35 -0.68 9.95
C TYR A 327 0.26 -2.22 9.86
N ILE A 328 -0.87 -2.78 10.31
CA ILE A 328 -1.18 -4.21 10.23
C ILE A 328 -2.30 -4.38 9.21
N TRP A 329 -2.03 -5.13 8.15
CA TRP A 329 -3.00 -5.42 7.09
C TRP A 329 -3.57 -6.82 7.30
N GLN A 330 -4.87 -6.92 7.56
CA GLN A 330 -5.57 -8.20 7.80
C GLN A 330 -4.85 -9.14 8.80
N GLY A 331 -4.37 -8.58 9.90
CA GLY A 331 -3.64 -9.33 10.93
C GLY A 331 -2.19 -9.68 10.58
N SER A 332 -1.69 -9.23 9.43
CA SER A 332 -0.30 -9.42 8.99
C SER A 332 0.51 -8.13 9.14
N TYR A 333 1.73 -8.26 9.66
CA TYR A 333 2.68 -7.16 9.67
C TYR A 333 3.01 -6.69 8.25
N THR A 334 3.19 -5.39 8.09
CA THR A 334 3.56 -4.78 6.81
C THR A 334 5.04 -4.41 6.77
N THR A 335 5.56 -4.28 5.55
CA THR A 335 6.89 -3.75 5.25
C THR A 335 6.73 -2.68 4.16
N ALA A 336 7.80 -1.93 3.88
CA ALA A 336 7.77 -0.93 2.82
C ALA A 336 8.15 -1.56 1.47
N GLN A 337 7.32 -1.29 0.47
CA GLN A 337 7.63 -1.52 -0.93
C GLN A 337 7.87 -0.17 -1.62
N TYR A 338 8.96 -0.14 -2.38
CA TYR A 338 9.50 1.05 -3.02
C TYR A 338 9.62 0.82 -4.52
N TYR A 339 8.78 1.49 -5.29
CA TYR A 339 8.68 1.34 -6.73
C TYR A 339 9.82 2.11 -7.37
N LEU A 340 10.75 1.38 -8.00
CA LEU A 340 11.97 1.93 -8.58
C LEU A 340 11.73 2.26 -10.04
N ASN A 341 11.70 3.55 -10.37
CA ASN A 341 11.51 4.05 -11.72
C ASN A 341 12.84 4.17 -12.47
N ASN A 342 12.78 4.20 -13.81
CA ASN A 342 13.94 4.47 -14.65
C ASN A 342 14.54 5.86 -14.37
N GLN A 343 15.83 6.02 -14.68
CA GLN A 343 16.54 7.26 -14.39
C GLN A 343 15.98 8.44 -15.21
N GLY A 344 15.87 9.61 -14.57
CA GLY A 344 15.35 10.82 -15.18
C GLY A 344 13.84 10.86 -15.39
N VAL A 345 13.07 9.93 -14.80
CA VAL A 345 11.62 10.11 -14.61
C VAL A 345 11.41 11.06 -13.43
N ASP A 346 10.64 12.13 -13.66
CA ASP A 346 10.36 13.15 -12.64
C ASP A 346 9.30 12.67 -11.64
N VAL A 347 9.21 13.31 -10.47
CA VAL A 347 8.37 12.83 -9.35
C VAL A 347 6.87 12.83 -9.70
N GLU A 348 6.44 13.78 -10.52
CA GLU A 348 5.08 13.93 -11.04
C GLU A 348 4.64 12.73 -11.88
N ASP A 349 5.60 12.04 -12.52
CA ASP A 349 5.38 10.85 -13.33
C ASP A 349 5.72 9.56 -12.59
N ALA A 350 6.72 9.60 -11.72
CA ALA A 350 7.19 8.43 -10.98
C ALA A 350 6.24 8.05 -9.83
N CYS A 351 5.72 9.04 -9.09
CA CYS A 351 5.01 8.83 -7.83
C CYS A 351 3.50 9.09 -7.99
N VAL A 352 2.90 8.38 -8.94
CA VAL A 352 1.46 8.41 -9.26
C VAL A 352 0.96 6.99 -9.49
N TRP A 353 -0.36 6.79 -9.50
CA TRP A 353 -0.92 5.50 -9.89
C TRP A 353 -0.59 5.19 -11.37
N THR A 354 -1.03 6.08 -12.27
CA THR A 354 -0.77 6.01 -13.71
C THR A 354 -0.07 7.28 -14.18
N SER A 355 1.15 7.13 -14.71
CA SER A 355 1.83 8.21 -15.42
C SER A 355 1.20 8.44 -16.79
N SER A 356 1.02 9.70 -17.16
CA SER A 356 0.61 10.08 -18.52
C SER A 356 1.75 9.95 -19.52
N ASN A 357 2.98 10.27 -19.11
CA ASN A 357 4.16 10.24 -19.97
C ASN A 357 4.79 8.85 -20.08
N TYR A 358 4.64 8.01 -19.06
CA TYR A 358 5.24 6.68 -18.94
C TYR A 358 4.21 5.62 -18.49
N PRO A 359 3.11 5.42 -19.24
CA PRO A 359 1.94 4.65 -18.80
C PRO A 359 2.21 3.16 -18.53
N THR A 360 3.35 2.63 -18.96
CA THR A 360 3.73 1.22 -18.81
C THR A 360 5.07 1.02 -18.13
N SER A 361 5.71 2.08 -17.62
CA SER A 361 7.07 1.99 -17.05
C SER A 361 7.34 2.93 -15.87
N ALA A 362 6.34 3.64 -15.37
CA ALA A 362 6.43 4.45 -14.18
C ALA A 362 5.18 4.34 -13.29
N GLY A 363 5.25 4.86 -12.07
CA GLY A 363 4.16 4.73 -11.11
C GLY A 363 3.91 3.27 -10.78
N ASN A 364 2.66 2.83 -10.89
CA ASN A 364 2.29 1.44 -10.56
C ASN A 364 2.97 0.44 -11.50
N TRP A 365 3.43 0.91 -12.65
CA TRP A 365 4.12 0.13 -13.67
C TRP A 365 5.65 0.26 -13.62
N ALA A 366 6.22 0.78 -12.53
CA ALA A 366 7.67 0.81 -12.35
C ALA A 366 8.29 -0.59 -12.58
N PRO A 367 9.50 -0.69 -13.17
CA PRO A 367 10.15 -1.97 -13.48
C PRO A 367 10.31 -2.90 -12.27
N LEU A 368 10.89 -2.38 -11.19
CA LEU A 368 11.27 -3.16 -10.01
C LEU A 368 10.69 -2.55 -8.73
N ASN A 369 10.66 -3.37 -7.68
CA ASN A 369 10.41 -2.96 -6.32
C ASN A 369 11.63 -3.22 -5.44
N LEU A 370 11.88 -2.32 -4.51
CA LEU A 370 12.80 -2.51 -3.38
C LEU A 370 11.97 -2.80 -2.14
N GLY A 371 12.28 -3.86 -1.40
CA GLY A 371 11.59 -4.19 -0.15
C GLY A 371 12.44 -3.85 1.05
N VAL A 372 11.88 -3.16 2.05
CA VAL A 372 12.58 -2.81 3.30
C VAL A 372 11.65 -3.00 4.49
N GLY A 373 12.13 -3.64 5.56
CA GLY A 373 11.44 -3.63 6.85
C GLY A 373 12.17 -4.39 7.93
N GLN A 374 12.04 -3.89 9.17
CA GLN A 374 12.50 -4.58 10.37
C GLN A 374 11.39 -5.48 10.90
N ASP A 375 11.67 -6.78 10.98
CA ASP A 375 10.74 -7.75 11.53
C ASP A 375 10.62 -7.64 13.07
N ILE A 376 9.69 -8.41 13.64
CA ILE A 376 9.45 -8.45 15.09
C ILE A 376 10.63 -9.01 15.90
N SER A 377 11.62 -9.63 15.25
CA SER A 377 12.86 -10.10 15.88
C SER A 377 13.96 -9.04 15.83
N GLY A 378 13.69 -7.87 15.25
CA GLY A 378 14.65 -6.78 15.09
C GLY A 378 15.54 -6.90 13.84
N THR A 379 15.34 -7.91 12.99
CA THR A 379 16.14 -8.08 11.76
C THR A 379 15.56 -7.23 10.64
N THR A 380 16.39 -6.36 10.05
CA THR A 380 16.01 -5.62 8.83
C THR A 380 16.27 -6.47 7.60
N TRP A 381 15.22 -6.70 6.81
CA TRP A 381 15.26 -7.40 5.53
C TRP A 381 15.23 -6.40 4.39
N LEU A 382 16.03 -6.71 3.35
CA LEU A 382 16.22 -5.88 2.17
C LEU A 382 16.08 -6.76 0.93
N SER A 383 15.29 -6.34 -0.05
CA SER A 383 15.10 -7.10 -1.30
C SER A 383 15.09 -6.22 -2.55
N ILE A 384 15.37 -6.84 -3.69
CA ILE A 384 15.15 -6.31 -5.05
C ILE A 384 14.35 -7.36 -5.79
N PHE A 385 13.22 -7.00 -6.40
CA PHE A 385 12.36 -7.96 -7.10
C PHE A 385 11.53 -7.31 -8.20
N ASN A 386 11.07 -8.12 -9.15
CA ASN A 386 10.24 -7.65 -10.25
C ASN A 386 8.90 -7.13 -9.72
N ASN A 387 8.39 -6.04 -10.30
CA ASN A 387 7.01 -5.58 -10.05
C ASN A 387 5.98 -6.43 -10.84
N SER A 388 6.02 -7.74 -10.61
CA SER A 388 5.17 -8.73 -11.30
C SER A 388 3.94 -9.07 -10.46
N PRO A 389 2.77 -9.32 -11.09
CA PRO A 389 2.50 -9.35 -12.54
C PRO A 389 2.11 -7.98 -13.12
N THR A 390 2.22 -6.91 -12.33
CA THR A 390 1.73 -5.56 -12.68
C THR A 390 2.47 -4.95 -13.85
N SER A 391 3.79 -5.12 -13.91
CA SER A 391 4.67 -4.54 -14.92
C SER A 391 5.54 -5.59 -15.59
N SER A 392 5.82 -5.33 -16.86
CA SER A 392 6.85 -6.00 -17.65
C SER A 392 7.93 -5.02 -18.12
N ALA A 393 7.97 -3.82 -17.53
CA ALA A 393 8.99 -2.82 -17.86
C ALA A 393 10.37 -3.30 -17.41
N GLU A 394 11.38 -2.91 -18.17
CA GLU A 394 12.78 -3.18 -17.86
C GLU A 394 13.42 -1.96 -17.22
N LEU A 395 14.26 -2.21 -16.22
CA LEU A 395 15.06 -1.17 -15.57
C LEU A 395 16.26 -0.84 -16.45
N ASP A 396 16.58 0.46 -16.59
CA ASP A 396 17.64 0.93 -17.48
C ASP A 396 19.01 1.12 -16.81
N PHE A 397 19.18 0.60 -15.59
CA PHE A 397 20.42 0.62 -14.81
C PHE A 397 20.54 -0.58 -13.87
N ASP A 398 21.73 -0.78 -13.30
CA ASP A 398 22.00 -1.86 -12.35
C ASP A 398 21.71 -1.42 -10.91
N VAL A 399 21.29 -2.37 -10.07
CA VAL A 399 21.03 -2.15 -8.64
C VAL A 399 21.78 -3.18 -7.81
N GLU A 400 22.53 -2.75 -6.80
CA GLU A 400 23.20 -3.66 -5.86
C GLU A 400 22.96 -3.22 -4.41
N ILE A 401 22.61 -4.16 -3.54
CA ILE A 401 22.58 -3.93 -2.10
C ILE A 401 24.00 -4.10 -1.56
N THR A 402 24.57 -3.02 -1.03
CA THR A 402 25.94 -2.98 -0.46
C THR A 402 25.93 -2.52 0.99
N GLY A 403 27.07 -2.63 1.67
CA GLY A 403 27.25 -2.24 3.07
C GLY A 403 27.28 -3.44 4.01
N ASP A 404 26.70 -3.29 5.19
CA ASP A 404 26.72 -4.29 6.26
C ASP A 404 25.64 -5.38 6.09
N VAL A 405 25.58 -5.99 4.91
CA VAL A 405 24.62 -7.04 4.59
C VAL A 405 25.19 -8.45 4.76
N THR A 406 24.31 -9.43 4.92
CA THR A 406 24.67 -10.84 5.21
C THR A 406 24.90 -11.69 3.97
N SER A 407 24.37 -11.28 2.82
CA SER A 407 24.50 -11.98 1.54
C SER A 407 24.50 -11.00 0.37
N THR A 408 24.99 -11.43 -0.79
CA THR A 408 24.85 -10.68 -2.04
C THR A 408 23.38 -10.62 -2.45
N CYS A 409 22.93 -9.45 -2.92
CA CYS A 409 21.68 -9.28 -3.63
C CYS A 409 21.84 -8.12 -4.63
N ALA A 410 21.74 -8.44 -5.92
CA ALA A 410 21.88 -7.46 -7.00
C ALA A 410 20.96 -7.79 -8.18
N TYR A 411 20.64 -6.77 -8.97
CA TYR A 411 20.06 -6.85 -10.31
C TYR A 411 21.05 -6.20 -11.28
N LYS A 412 21.68 -7.00 -12.14
CA LYS A 412 22.72 -6.55 -13.08
C LYS A 412 22.44 -7.07 -14.47
N ASN A 413 22.51 -6.20 -15.47
CA ASN A 413 22.30 -6.55 -16.89
C ASN A 413 21.01 -7.35 -17.12
N GLY A 414 19.92 -6.97 -16.45
CA GLY A 414 18.62 -7.65 -16.59
C GLY A 414 18.43 -8.92 -15.76
N ALA A 415 19.39 -9.31 -14.92
CA ALA A 415 19.36 -10.57 -14.17
C ALA A 415 19.69 -10.40 -12.67
N TYR A 416 19.15 -11.29 -11.84
CA TYR A 416 19.39 -11.28 -10.39
C TYR A 416 20.63 -12.10 -9.99
N GLU A 417 21.40 -11.57 -9.04
CA GLU A 417 22.48 -12.25 -8.33
C GLU A 417 22.11 -12.41 -6.85
N GLY A 418 22.42 -13.57 -6.26
CA GLY A 418 22.14 -13.84 -4.85
C GLY A 418 20.68 -14.13 -4.52
N GLY A 419 19.89 -14.54 -5.52
CA GLY A 419 18.48 -14.89 -5.37
C GLY A 419 17.97 -15.85 -6.46
N SER A 420 16.68 -15.74 -6.77
CA SER A 420 16.00 -16.47 -7.84
C SER A 420 15.97 -15.64 -9.13
N SER A 421 15.30 -16.14 -10.17
CA SER A 421 15.11 -15.40 -11.42
C SER A 421 14.18 -14.18 -11.32
N THR A 422 13.50 -14.00 -10.17
CA THR A 422 12.48 -12.95 -10.00
C THR A 422 12.81 -11.97 -8.87
N GLY A 423 13.85 -12.23 -8.09
CA GLY A 423 14.27 -11.36 -7.00
C GLY A 423 15.40 -11.93 -6.15
N CYS A 424 15.97 -11.10 -5.31
CA CYS A 424 16.91 -11.48 -4.26
C CYS A 424 16.58 -10.77 -2.94
N THR A 425 17.02 -11.36 -1.84
CA THR A 425 16.82 -10.84 -0.48
C THR A 425 18.10 -11.02 0.33
N THR A 426 18.41 -10.03 1.17
CA THR A 426 19.46 -10.09 2.18
C THR A 426 18.95 -9.48 3.50
N SER A 427 19.76 -9.53 4.54
CA SER A 427 19.48 -8.87 5.82
C SER A 427 20.61 -7.95 6.23
N LEU A 428 20.26 -6.92 7.00
CA LEU A 428 21.20 -6.01 7.63
C LEU A 428 21.80 -6.68 8.88
N LYS A 429 23.11 -6.57 9.05
CA LYS A 429 23.76 -6.91 10.33
C LYS A 429 23.30 -5.94 11.40
N GLU A 430 23.22 -6.41 12.64
CA GLU A 430 22.81 -5.59 13.79
C GLU A 430 23.64 -4.30 13.87
N GLY A 431 22.96 -3.15 13.93
CA GLY A 431 23.59 -1.82 13.96
C GLY A 431 24.30 -1.38 12.67
N GLY A 432 24.21 -2.17 11.60
CA GLY A 432 24.86 -1.90 10.32
C GLY A 432 24.16 -0.83 9.48
N THR A 433 24.77 -0.48 8.35
CA THR A 433 24.17 0.38 7.32
C THR A 433 24.23 -0.28 5.95
N ALA A 434 23.14 -0.19 5.19
CA ALA A 434 23.06 -0.71 3.82
C ALA A 434 22.62 0.37 2.82
N TYR A 435 23.05 0.17 1.57
CA TYR A 435 22.74 1.04 0.45
C TYR A 435 22.22 0.22 -0.72
N TYR A 436 21.06 0.59 -1.27
CA TYR A 436 20.71 0.30 -2.66
C TYR A 436 21.51 1.23 -3.55
N VAL A 437 22.49 0.69 -4.27
CA VAL A 437 23.36 1.46 -5.15
C VAL A 437 22.88 1.31 -6.59
N PHE A 438 22.56 2.43 -7.23
CA PHE A 438 22.19 2.50 -8.65
C PHE A 438 23.43 2.87 -9.48
N SER A 439 23.73 2.14 -10.55
CA SER A 439 24.97 2.32 -11.33
C SER A 439 24.88 2.01 -12.81
#